data_AF-A0ABC8TH75-F1
#
_entry.id   AF-A0ABC8TH75-F1
#
_cell.length_a   1.000
_cell.length_b   1.000
_cell.length_c   1.000
_cell.angle_alpha   90.00
_cell.angle_beta   90.00
_cell.angle_gamma   90.00
#
_symmetry.space_group_name_H-M   'P 1'
#
loop_
_entity.id
_entity.type
_entity.pdbx_description
1 polymer ?
#
loop_
_entity_poly.entity_id
_entity_poly.type
_entity_poly.pdbx_seq_one_letter_code
_entity_poly.pdbx_strand_id
1 'polypeptide(L)'
;MAAIARFQLLQPSSVVKPSVILSKLSHSTPIKALSLYGTRIRKLSVRRFCCASDQTPEISSNSGSCSSIVADLLDYLNESWTQFHATAEAKRQLIAAGFHLLNESDEWDLKPGGRYFFTRNMSCLVAFAIGEKYSTGSGFHVIAAHTDSPCLKLKPKSASSKSAYLMVNVQTYGGGLWHTWFDRDLSVAGRVIVRGDDGSLLHKLVKIKRPLLRVPTLAIHLDRSVRFKDVVGLIYLTTGEAMHS
;
A
#
# COMPACT_ATOMS: atom_id res chain seq x y z
N MET A 1 4.39 -8.18 -0.39
CA MET A 1 3.94 -9.47 -0.95
C MET A 1 5.00 -9.96 -1.94
N ALA A 2 5.76 -10.98 -1.55
CA ALA A 2 6.82 -11.56 -2.37
C ALA A 2 6.20 -12.35 -3.55
N ALA A 3 6.53 -11.97 -4.77
CA ALA A 3 6.15 -12.71 -5.96
C ALA A 3 7.25 -13.72 -6.28
N ILE A 4 7.01 -14.99 -5.95
CA ILE A 4 7.82 -16.12 -6.40
C ILE A 4 7.44 -16.39 -7.86
N ALA A 5 8.34 -16.03 -8.78
CA ALA A 5 8.21 -16.41 -10.18
C ALA A 5 8.68 -17.86 -10.35
N ARG A 6 7.74 -18.77 -10.63
CA ARG A 6 8.04 -20.12 -11.11
C ARG A 6 8.41 -20.06 -12.59
N PHE A 7 9.67 -20.34 -12.89
CA PHE A 7 10.12 -20.72 -14.24
C PHE A 7 10.08 -22.25 -14.33
N GLN A 8 9.41 -22.80 -15.35
CA GLN A 8 9.39 -24.22 -15.66
C GLN A 8 9.56 -24.42 -17.17
N LEU A 9 10.17 -25.57 -17.52
CA LEU A 9 10.44 -26.20 -18.84
C LEU A 9 11.87 -25.92 -19.34
N LEU A 10 12.74 -26.89 -19.65
CA LEU A 10 12.67 -28.36 -19.84
C LEU A 10 14.03 -29.00 -19.50
N GLN A 11 14.04 -30.23 -18.97
CA GLN A 11 15.16 -31.18 -19.02
C GLN A 11 14.57 -32.59 -19.22
N PRO A 12 15.15 -33.46 -20.08
CA PRO A 12 14.74 -34.85 -20.17
C PRO A 12 15.60 -35.78 -19.32
N SER A 13 14.89 -36.64 -18.57
CA SER A 13 15.17 -38.05 -18.22
C SER A 13 16.57 -38.48 -17.72
N SER A 14 16.61 -39.00 -16.48
CA SER A 14 16.96 -40.42 -16.25
C SER A 14 16.54 -40.88 -14.84
N VAL A 15 16.37 -42.20 -14.75
CA VAL A 15 15.66 -43.03 -13.77
C VAL A 15 16.55 -43.42 -12.59
N VAL A 16 16.05 -43.34 -11.33
CA VAL A 16 16.33 -44.33 -10.25
C VAL A 16 15.16 -44.34 -9.23
N LYS A 17 14.69 -45.54 -8.85
CA LYS A 17 13.60 -45.83 -7.88
C LYS A 17 14.07 -45.76 -6.40
N PRO A 18 13.17 -45.57 -5.42
CA PRO A 18 13.51 -45.56 -3.99
C PRO A 18 13.32 -46.94 -3.33
N SER A 19 14.17 -47.24 -2.34
CA SER A 19 13.99 -48.37 -1.43
C SER A 19 14.22 -47.94 0.03
N VAL A 20 13.26 -48.37 0.85
CA VAL A 20 13.07 -48.26 2.29
C VAL A 20 14.27 -48.73 3.11
N ILE A 21 14.62 -48.00 4.19
CA ILE A 21 15.18 -48.60 5.41
C ILE A 21 14.57 -47.92 6.65
N LEU A 22 13.97 -48.74 7.49
CA LEU A 22 13.43 -48.47 8.81
C LEU A 22 14.45 -49.01 9.84
N SER A 23 14.84 -48.22 10.84
CA SER A 23 15.31 -48.81 12.11
C SER A 23 15.08 -47.88 13.29
N LYS A 24 14.60 -48.53 14.36
CA LYS A 24 14.23 -48.03 15.68
C LYS A 24 15.47 -47.61 16.46
N LEU A 25 15.31 -46.70 17.43
CA LEU A 25 15.98 -46.78 18.73
C LEU A 25 15.19 -46.00 19.77
N SER A 26 14.78 -46.70 20.83
CA SER A 26 14.31 -46.15 22.10
C SER A 26 15.50 -45.60 22.88
N HIS A 27 15.26 -44.66 23.81
CA HIS A 27 15.69 -44.71 25.21
C HIS A 27 15.12 -43.51 25.97
N SER A 28 14.71 -43.77 27.21
CA SER A 28 14.01 -42.87 28.13
C SER A 28 14.93 -42.34 29.24
N THR A 29 14.39 -41.39 30.01
CA THR A 29 14.80 -40.87 31.34
C THR A 29 15.58 -39.53 31.36
N PRO A 30 15.57 -38.75 32.47
CA PRO A 30 14.55 -37.74 32.75
C PRO A 30 15.13 -36.32 32.94
N ILE A 31 14.29 -35.29 32.77
CA ILE A 31 14.66 -33.88 32.97
C ILE A 31 14.61 -33.53 34.46
N LYS A 32 15.76 -33.12 35.03
CA LYS A 32 15.88 -32.50 36.36
C LYS A 32 15.38 -31.06 36.31
N ALA A 33 14.52 -30.71 37.26
CA ALA A 33 14.10 -29.34 37.54
C ALA A 33 15.24 -28.53 38.15
N LEU A 34 15.55 -27.37 37.54
CA LEU A 34 16.43 -26.34 38.10
C LEU A 34 15.58 -25.10 38.39
N SER A 35 15.35 -24.90 39.69
CA SER A 35 14.86 -23.67 40.29
C SER A 35 16.03 -22.71 40.44
N LEU A 36 16.00 -21.52 39.82
CA LEU A 36 16.70 -20.34 40.31
C LEU A 36 16.02 -19.03 39.83
N TYR A 37 15.55 -18.25 40.80
CA TYR A 37 15.65 -16.79 40.95
C TYR A 37 15.02 -15.81 39.94
N GLY A 38 14.06 -15.04 40.46
CA GLY A 38 14.24 -13.58 40.59
C GLY A 38 13.72 -12.70 39.46
N THR A 39 12.41 -12.51 39.35
CA THR A 39 11.82 -11.48 38.47
C THR A 39 11.76 -10.13 39.18
N ARG A 40 12.73 -9.24 38.89
CA ARG A 40 12.68 -7.83 39.29
C ARG A 40 11.83 -7.04 38.28
N ILE A 41 10.55 -6.89 38.56
CA ILE A 41 9.64 -6.05 37.78
C ILE A 41 10.06 -4.58 37.95
N ARG A 42 10.59 -3.94 36.90
CA ARG A 42 10.75 -2.49 36.86
C ARG A 42 9.39 -1.86 36.59
N LYS A 43 8.88 -1.05 37.54
CA LYS A 43 7.71 -0.18 37.33
C LYS A 43 7.96 0.72 36.12
N LEU A 44 7.22 0.54 35.04
CA LEU A 44 7.07 1.58 34.02
C LEU A 44 6.25 2.72 34.64
N SER A 45 6.87 3.90 34.76
CA SER A 45 6.18 5.14 35.08
C SER A 45 5.42 5.59 33.83
N VAL A 46 4.12 5.34 33.81
CA VAL A 46 3.21 5.95 32.83
C VAL A 46 3.07 7.42 33.21
N ARG A 47 3.80 8.30 32.51
CA ARG A 47 3.49 9.73 32.55
C ARG A 47 2.12 9.91 31.89
N ARG A 48 1.10 10.26 32.68
CA ARG A 48 -0.16 10.82 32.19
C ARG A 48 0.17 12.07 31.37
N PHE A 49 -0.20 12.07 30.10
CA PHE A 49 -0.44 13.32 29.38
C PHE A 49 -1.76 13.88 29.91
N CYS A 50 -1.67 14.78 30.89
CA CYS A 50 -2.80 15.57 31.34
C CYS A 50 -2.99 16.71 30.33
N CYS A 51 -4.10 16.70 29.60
CA CYS A 51 -4.67 17.94 29.07
C CYS A 51 -5.32 18.67 30.25
N ALA A 52 -4.83 19.86 30.58
CA ALA A 52 -5.46 20.77 31.51
C ALA A 52 -5.61 22.14 30.84
N SER A 53 -6.78 22.71 31.09
CA SER A 53 -7.43 23.88 30.50
C SER A 53 -6.91 25.24 30.98
N ASP A 54 -7.24 26.25 30.17
CA ASP A 54 -7.43 27.69 30.45
C ASP A 54 -6.42 28.42 31.33
N GLN A 55 -5.56 29.23 30.69
CA GLN A 55 -5.37 30.66 30.97
C GLN A 55 -4.89 31.38 29.68
N THR A 56 -5.53 32.49 29.33
CA THR A 56 -5.05 33.45 28.31
C THR A 56 -3.94 34.33 28.89
N PRO A 57 -2.94 34.68 28.06
CA PRO A 57 -2.78 36.11 27.74
C PRO A 57 -2.52 36.34 26.24
N GLU A 58 -2.99 37.50 25.76
CA GLU A 58 -2.73 38.01 24.41
C GLU A 58 -1.22 38.16 24.13
N ILE A 59 -0.79 37.83 22.90
CA ILE A 59 0.20 38.55 22.06
C ILE A 59 0.48 37.76 20.76
N SER A 60 0.45 38.48 19.64
CA SER A 60 0.95 38.15 18.30
C SER A 60 0.27 37.01 17.52
N SER A 61 -0.66 37.40 16.64
CA SER A 61 -1.26 36.54 15.62
C SER A 61 -0.25 36.21 14.52
N ASN A 62 0.63 35.25 14.77
CA ASN A 62 1.10 34.38 13.71
C ASN A 62 0.57 32.98 14.01
N SER A 63 -0.73 32.80 13.76
CA SER A 63 -1.42 31.53 13.93
C SER A 63 -0.94 30.56 12.84
N GLY A 64 0.21 29.94 13.07
CA GLY A 64 0.55 28.68 12.44
C GLY A 64 -0.56 27.70 12.82
N SER A 65 -1.53 27.54 11.92
CA SER A 65 -2.63 26.59 12.08
C SER A 65 -2.00 25.21 12.29
N CYS A 66 -2.09 24.71 13.52
CA CYS A 66 -1.77 23.32 13.80
C CYS A 66 -2.90 22.51 13.15
N SER A 67 -2.63 22.01 11.94
CA SER A 67 -3.57 21.16 11.21
C SER A 67 -4.02 20.02 12.12
N SER A 68 -5.31 19.74 12.12
CA SER A 68 -5.84 18.57 12.83
C SER A 68 -5.28 17.30 12.18
N ILE A 69 -4.86 16.32 12.97
CA ILE A 69 -4.44 15.00 12.47
C ILE A 69 -5.47 14.37 11.52
N VAL A 70 -6.76 14.69 11.73
CA VAL A 70 -7.85 14.25 10.86
C VAL A 70 -7.79 14.96 9.50
N ALA A 71 -7.52 16.27 9.48
CA ALA A 71 -7.38 17.02 8.24
C ALA A 71 -6.17 16.52 7.44
N ASP A 72 -5.01 16.34 8.08
CA ASP A 72 -3.81 15.79 7.44
C ASP A 72 -4.05 14.39 6.84
N LEU A 73 -4.81 13.55 7.55
CA LEU A 73 -5.19 12.24 7.05
C LEU A 73 -6.10 12.35 5.83
N LEU A 74 -7.10 13.22 5.86
CA LEU A 74 -8.01 13.42 4.73
C LEU A 74 -7.25 13.93 3.50
N ASP A 75 -6.32 14.85 3.68
CA ASP A 75 -5.47 15.36 2.60
C ASP A 75 -4.57 14.25 2.03
N TYR A 76 -3.96 13.45 2.90
CA TYR A 76 -3.17 12.29 2.47
C TYR A 76 -4.02 11.30 1.65
N LEU A 77 -5.23 10.97 2.11
CA LEU A 77 -6.14 10.07 1.40
C LEU A 77 -6.61 10.64 0.06
N ASN A 78 -6.93 11.94 0.02
CA ASN A 78 -7.34 12.64 -1.18
C ASN A 78 -6.23 12.71 -2.23
N GLU A 79 -4.96 12.68 -1.83
CA GLU A 79 -3.83 12.58 -2.75
C GLU A 79 -3.47 11.14 -3.12
N SER A 80 -3.73 10.16 -2.26
CA SER A 80 -3.27 8.78 -2.35
C SER A 80 -4.22 7.80 -3.07
N TRP A 81 -4.72 8.15 -4.26
CA TRP A 81 -5.75 7.34 -4.97
C TRP A 81 -5.31 5.92 -5.36
N THR A 82 -4.00 5.70 -5.49
CA THR A 82 -3.42 4.37 -5.74
C THR A 82 -2.17 4.20 -4.90
N GLN A 83 -1.67 2.97 -4.78
CA GLN A 83 -0.42 2.68 -4.06
C GLN A 83 0.79 3.49 -4.59
N PHE A 84 0.74 3.91 -5.86
CA PHE A 84 1.77 4.77 -6.44
C PHE A 84 1.67 6.21 -5.95
N HIS A 85 0.45 6.74 -5.82
CA HIS A 85 0.20 8.07 -5.27
C HIS A 85 0.47 8.11 -3.76
N ALA A 86 0.08 7.06 -3.02
CA ALA A 86 0.41 6.91 -1.61
C ALA A 86 1.93 6.98 -1.37
N THR A 87 2.69 6.24 -2.17
CA THR A 87 4.16 6.26 -2.09
C THR A 87 4.73 7.62 -2.46
N ALA A 88 4.17 8.29 -3.47
CA ALA A 88 4.61 9.61 -3.89
C ALA A 88 4.31 10.70 -2.84
N GLU A 89 3.14 10.63 -2.20
CA GLU A 89 2.74 11.56 -1.15
C GLU A 89 3.56 11.34 0.12
N ALA A 90 3.76 10.08 0.55
CA ALA A 90 4.67 9.77 1.65
C ALA A 90 6.11 10.24 1.37
N LYS A 91 6.60 10.05 0.14
CA LYS A 91 7.90 10.59 -0.30
C LYS A 91 7.94 12.12 -0.18
N ARG A 92 6.90 12.83 -0.63
CA ARG A 92 6.80 14.30 -0.54
C ARG A 92 6.90 14.77 0.91
N GLN A 93 6.15 14.12 1.81
CA GLN A 93 6.14 14.46 3.24
C GLN A 93 7.48 14.16 3.91
N LEU A 94 8.13 13.03 3.59
CA LEU A 94 9.46 12.68 4.12
C LEU A 94 10.54 13.67 3.68
N ILE A 95 10.53 14.10 2.42
CA ILE A 95 11.43 15.14 1.93
C ILE A 95 11.19 16.45 2.70
N ALA A 96 9.93 16.85 2.89
CA ALA A 96 9.58 18.03 3.68
C ALA A 96 10.03 17.93 5.15
N ALA A 97 10.06 16.72 5.72
CA ALA A 97 10.60 16.43 7.05
C ALA A 97 12.14 16.30 7.10
N GLY A 98 12.83 16.56 5.98
CA GLY A 98 14.29 16.52 5.88
C GLY A 98 14.86 15.11 5.90
N PHE A 99 14.16 14.12 5.32
CA PHE A 99 14.74 12.82 5.02
C PHE A 99 15.46 12.86 3.66
N HIS A 100 16.57 12.16 3.57
CA HIS A 100 17.35 12.02 2.35
C HIS A 100 16.86 10.83 1.51
N LEU A 101 16.55 11.07 0.23
CA LEU A 101 16.21 10.02 -0.71
C LEU A 101 17.47 9.24 -1.10
N LEU A 102 17.44 7.93 -0.88
CA LEU A 102 18.45 6.99 -1.34
C LEU A 102 18.00 6.31 -2.63
N ASN A 103 18.98 6.00 -3.48
CA ASN A 103 18.79 5.12 -4.62
C ASN A 103 19.20 3.70 -4.22
N GLU A 104 18.32 2.72 -4.43
CA GLU A 104 18.54 1.33 -4.02
C GLU A 104 19.70 0.65 -4.77
N SER A 105 20.12 1.20 -5.90
CA SER A 105 21.25 0.68 -6.69
C SER A 105 22.62 1.25 -6.32
N ASP A 106 22.66 2.27 -5.45
CA ASP A 106 23.91 2.93 -5.05
C ASP A 106 24.44 2.34 -3.74
N GLU A 107 25.75 2.47 -3.50
CA GLU A 107 26.32 2.23 -2.17
C GLU A 107 25.90 3.37 -1.22
N TRP A 108 25.49 3.02 -0.01
CA TRP A 108 24.94 3.98 0.94
C TRP A 108 25.96 4.38 2.01
N ASP A 109 26.28 5.67 2.09
CA ASP A 109 27.02 6.23 3.22
C ASP A 109 26.05 6.74 4.30
N LEU A 110 25.70 5.86 5.25
CA LEU A 110 24.74 6.13 6.30
C LEU A 110 25.45 6.64 7.57
N LYS A 111 24.92 7.73 8.17
CA LYS A 111 25.49 8.34 9.39
C LYS A 111 24.54 8.26 10.58
N PRO A 112 25.05 8.06 11.81
CA PRO A 112 24.28 8.29 13.03
C PRO A 112 23.67 9.71 13.05
N GLY A 113 22.42 9.82 13.50
CA GLY A 113 21.62 11.06 13.41
C GLY A 113 20.95 11.29 12.05
N GLY A 114 21.34 10.53 11.01
CA GLY A 114 20.79 10.67 9.66
C GLY A 114 19.38 10.11 9.50
N ARG A 115 18.61 10.66 8.56
CA ARG A 115 17.26 10.23 8.21
C ARG A 115 17.19 9.96 6.72
N TYR A 116 16.76 8.77 6.36
CA TYR A 116 16.85 8.28 4.99
C TYR A 116 15.60 7.52 4.59
N PHE A 117 15.33 7.49 3.29
CA PHE A 117 14.29 6.63 2.74
C PHE A 117 14.60 6.23 1.30
N PHE A 118 14.07 5.11 0.86
CA PHE A 118 14.09 4.71 -0.54
C PHE A 118 12.71 4.19 -0.95
N THR A 119 12.49 4.11 -2.26
CA THR A 119 11.27 3.56 -2.84
C THR A 119 11.59 2.43 -3.80
N ARG A 120 10.76 1.39 -3.80
CA ARG A 120 10.85 0.27 -4.75
C ARG A 120 9.58 0.18 -5.59
N ASN A 121 9.76 0.09 -6.91
CA ASN A 121 8.67 0.06 -7.90
C ASN A 121 7.69 1.24 -7.80
N MET A 122 8.07 2.35 -7.15
CA MET A 122 7.17 3.49 -6.83
C MET A 122 5.92 3.11 -6.03
N SER A 123 5.82 1.90 -5.47
CA SER A 123 4.63 1.41 -4.76
C SER A 123 4.94 0.98 -3.33
N CYS A 124 6.21 0.93 -2.97
CA CYS A 124 6.69 0.62 -1.64
C CYS A 124 7.70 1.68 -1.23
N LEU A 125 7.64 2.08 0.04
CA LEU A 125 8.53 3.05 0.64
C LEU A 125 9.06 2.46 1.95
N VAL A 126 10.36 2.61 2.17
CA VAL A 126 11.01 2.29 3.44
C VAL A 126 11.71 3.55 3.91
N ALA A 127 11.33 4.07 5.08
CA ALA A 127 11.96 5.20 5.74
C ALA A 127 12.53 4.76 7.08
N PHE A 128 13.69 5.29 7.43
CA PHE A 128 14.36 5.00 8.68
C PHE A 128 15.16 6.22 9.17
N ALA A 129 15.26 6.34 10.49
CA ALA A 129 16.07 7.35 11.17
C ALA A 129 17.10 6.61 12.04
N ILE A 130 18.37 6.97 11.89
CA ILE A 130 19.47 6.37 12.63
C ILE A 130 19.69 7.20 13.89
N GLY A 131 19.55 6.59 15.07
CA GLY A 131 19.80 7.30 16.33
C GLY A 131 21.26 7.74 16.45
N GLU A 132 21.51 8.88 17.10
CA GLU A 132 22.87 9.41 17.29
C GLU A 132 23.81 8.44 18.03
N LYS A 133 23.25 7.59 18.90
CA LYS A 133 23.99 6.58 19.68
C LYS A 133 23.95 5.19 19.04
N TYR A 134 23.45 5.07 17.81
CA TYR A 134 23.40 3.80 17.12
C TYR A 134 24.82 3.31 16.83
N SER A 135 25.07 2.04 17.14
CA SER A 135 26.28 1.32 16.76
C SER A 135 25.90 -0.01 16.10
N THR A 136 26.79 -0.55 15.26
CA THR A 136 26.60 -1.87 14.67
C THR A 136 26.26 -2.92 15.74
N GLY A 137 25.20 -3.70 15.51
CA GLY A 137 24.66 -4.66 16.48
C GLY A 137 23.53 -4.11 17.35
N SER A 138 23.25 -2.80 17.31
CA SER A 138 22.04 -2.23 17.94
C SER A 138 20.77 -2.71 17.25
N GLY A 139 19.66 -2.77 17.99
CA GLY A 139 18.36 -3.22 17.50
C GLY A 139 17.61 -2.19 16.63
N PHE A 140 16.44 -2.59 16.14
CA PHE A 140 15.55 -1.76 15.32
C PHE A 140 14.16 -1.68 15.95
N HIS A 141 13.53 -0.50 15.85
CA HIS A 141 12.09 -0.34 16.10
C HIS A 141 11.40 -0.21 14.74
N VAL A 142 10.55 -1.17 14.41
CA VAL A 142 9.95 -1.29 13.07
C VAL A 142 8.44 -1.19 13.17
N ILE A 143 7.86 -0.31 12.36
CA ILE A 143 6.42 -0.24 12.09
C ILE A 143 6.23 -0.61 10.63
N ALA A 144 5.29 -1.51 10.36
CA ALA A 144 4.97 -1.96 9.02
C ALA A 144 3.48 -1.75 8.72
N ALA A 145 3.21 -1.24 7.52
CA ALA A 145 1.88 -1.09 6.94
C ALA A 145 1.96 -1.41 5.44
N HIS A 146 0.84 -1.36 4.73
CA HIS A 146 0.78 -1.56 3.28
C HIS A 146 0.09 -0.36 2.60
N THR A 147 0.49 -0.07 1.36
CA THR A 147 0.06 1.12 0.60
C THR A 147 -1.09 0.85 -0.35
N ASP A 148 -1.49 -0.42 -0.51
CA ASP A 148 -2.54 -0.84 -1.41
C ASP A 148 -3.88 -1.04 -0.70
N SER A 149 -4.96 -1.02 -1.47
CA SER A 149 -6.32 -1.29 -1.00
C SER A 149 -7.07 -2.06 -2.09
N PRO A 150 -8.11 -2.84 -1.73
CA PRO A 150 -8.91 -3.52 -2.73
C PRO A 150 -9.52 -2.55 -3.74
N CYS A 151 -9.41 -2.84 -5.04
CA CYS A 151 -9.87 -1.94 -6.10
C CYS A 151 -10.17 -2.66 -7.41
N LEU A 152 -10.79 -1.93 -8.35
CA LEU A 152 -10.91 -2.34 -9.75
C LEU A 152 -9.69 -1.84 -10.53
N LYS A 153 -8.93 -2.76 -11.13
CA LYS A 153 -7.79 -2.43 -12.00
C LYS A 153 -8.15 -2.64 -13.46
N LEU A 154 -7.63 -1.80 -14.34
CA LEU A 154 -7.77 -2.01 -15.79
C LEU A 154 -7.11 -3.33 -16.20
N LYS A 155 -7.79 -4.12 -17.04
CA LYS A 155 -7.15 -5.26 -17.70
C LYS A 155 -6.16 -4.76 -18.77
N PRO A 156 -5.11 -5.52 -19.11
CA PRO A 156 -4.18 -5.13 -20.18
C PRO A 156 -4.87 -4.82 -21.52
N LYS A 157 -5.91 -5.58 -21.86
CA LYS A 157 -6.85 -5.28 -22.94
C LYS A 157 -8.16 -4.79 -22.33
N SER A 158 -8.26 -3.48 -22.13
CA SER A 158 -9.38 -2.87 -21.40
C SER A 158 -10.53 -2.41 -22.31
N ALA A 159 -10.26 -1.97 -23.53
CA ALA A 159 -11.29 -1.46 -24.43
C ALA A 159 -12.29 -2.55 -24.84
N SER A 160 -13.58 -2.22 -24.76
CA SER A 160 -14.69 -3.07 -25.23
C SER A 160 -15.90 -2.21 -25.58
N SER A 161 -16.92 -2.80 -26.21
CA SER A 161 -18.17 -2.12 -26.56
C SER A 161 -19.33 -3.10 -26.51
N LYS A 162 -20.46 -2.67 -25.96
CA LYS A 162 -21.70 -3.47 -25.95
C LYS A 162 -22.91 -2.54 -25.92
N SER A 163 -23.95 -2.90 -26.68
CA SER A 163 -25.22 -2.17 -26.71
C SER A 163 -25.07 -0.66 -26.91
N ALA A 164 -24.21 -0.24 -27.85
CA ALA A 164 -23.85 1.15 -28.15
C ALA A 164 -23.09 1.92 -27.05
N TYR A 165 -22.67 1.26 -25.98
CA TYR A 165 -21.80 1.88 -24.97
C TYR A 165 -20.34 1.46 -25.15
N LEU A 166 -19.43 2.41 -24.92
CA LEU A 166 -18.01 2.13 -24.74
C LEU A 166 -17.76 1.62 -23.32
N MET A 167 -16.99 0.55 -23.23
CA MET A 167 -16.76 -0.20 -22.01
C MET A 167 -15.28 -0.34 -21.71
N VAL A 168 -14.99 -0.46 -20.43
CA VAL A 168 -13.65 -0.64 -19.87
C VAL A 168 -13.66 -1.88 -19.01
N ASN A 169 -12.98 -2.92 -19.51
CA ASN A 169 -12.80 -4.18 -18.81
C ASN A 169 -11.83 -4.01 -17.63
N VAL A 170 -12.29 -4.43 -16.46
CA VAL A 170 -11.52 -4.41 -15.22
C VAL A 170 -11.34 -5.79 -14.64
N GLN A 171 -10.37 -5.90 -13.73
CA GLN A 171 -10.12 -7.05 -12.87
C GLN A 171 -10.17 -6.59 -11.42
N THR A 172 -10.65 -7.47 -10.55
CA THR A 172 -10.62 -7.25 -9.12
C THR A 172 -9.20 -7.37 -8.59
N TYR A 173 -8.85 -6.53 -7.63
CA TYR A 173 -7.61 -6.60 -6.87
C TYR A 173 -7.94 -6.63 -5.38
N GLY A 174 -7.50 -7.65 -4.66
CA GLY A 174 -7.83 -7.86 -3.25
C GLY A 174 -9.24 -8.41 -3.02
N GLY A 175 -9.68 -8.44 -1.75
CA GLY A 175 -11.01 -8.92 -1.33
C GLY A 175 -11.99 -7.78 -1.06
N GLY A 176 -12.33 -7.00 -2.09
CA GLY A 176 -13.22 -5.85 -1.96
C GLY A 176 -14.69 -6.24 -1.81
N LEU A 177 -15.46 -5.37 -1.15
CA LEU A 177 -16.92 -5.44 -1.13
C LEU A 177 -17.48 -4.91 -2.45
N TRP A 178 -17.45 -5.71 -3.52
CA TRP A 178 -17.64 -5.21 -4.90
C TRP A 178 -18.97 -4.52 -5.17
N HIS A 179 -20.03 -4.88 -4.46
CA HIS A 179 -21.33 -4.22 -4.61
C HIS A 179 -21.28 -2.72 -4.24
N THR A 180 -20.34 -2.28 -3.38
CA THR A 180 -20.22 -0.86 -2.98
C THR A 180 -19.63 0.03 -4.06
N TRP A 181 -19.03 -0.57 -5.10
CA TRP A 181 -18.47 0.10 -6.28
C TRP A 181 -19.51 0.42 -7.35
N PHE A 182 -20.68 -0.21 -7.27
CA PHE A 182 -21.79 0.08 -8.17
C PHE A 182 -22.33 1.47 -7.89
N ASP A 183 -22.80 2.13 -8.95
CA ASP A 183 -23.43 3.44 -8.92
C ASP A 183 -22.59 4.55 -8.26
N ARG A 184 -21.27 4.39 -8.29
CA ARG A 184 -20.29 5.42 -7.93
C ARG A 184 -19.81 6.16 -9.16
N ASP A 185 -19.52 7.43 -8.96
CA ASP A 185 -18.80 8.25 -9.93
C ASP A 185 -17.31 7.92 -9.83
N LEU A 186 -16.85 7.05 -10.72
CA LEU A 186 -15.50 6.54 -10.71
C LEU A 186 -14.61 7.32 -11.68
N SER A 187 -13.32 7.34 -11.38
CA SER A 187 -12.30 7.88 -12.26
C SER A 187 -11.10 6.94 -12.33
N VAL A 188 -10.09 7.32 -13.12
CA VAL A 188 -8.88 6.55 -13.36
C VAL A 188 -7.68 7.27 -12.75
N ALA A 189 -6.90 6.51 -11.99
CA ALA A 189 -5.58 6.91 -11.53
C ALA A 189 -4.62 5.72 -11.58
N GLY A 190 -3.32 6.00 -11.67
CA GLY A 190 -2.31 4.97 -11.74
C GLY A 190 -0.96 5.48 -12.19
N ARG A 191 -0.19 4.57 -12.78
CA ARG A 191 1.12 4.84 -13.37
C ARG A 191 1.12 4.37 -14.81
N VAL A 192 1.64 5.20 -15.70
CA VAL A 192 1.93 4.84 -17.08
C VAL A 192 3.44 4.78 -17.29
N ILE A 193 3.88 3.92 -18.20
CA ILE A 193 5.25 3.89 -18.69
C ILE A 193 5.21 4.49 -20.09
N VAL A 194 5.94 5.58 -20.29
CA VAL A 194 6.01 6.29 -21.57
C VAL A 194 7.44 6.27 -22.07
N ARG A 195 7.61 6.31 -23.39
CA ARG A 195 8.92 6.48 -24.01
C ARG A 195 9.27 7.96 -24.06
N GLY A 196 10.45 8.34 -23.57
CA GLY A 196 11.02 9.68 -23.70
C GLY A 196 11.57 9.94 -25.10
N ASP A 197 11.88 11.20 -25.40
CA ASP A 197 12.41 11.62 -26.71
C ASP A 197 13.79 11.00 -26.99
N ASP A 198 14.55 10.70 -25.95
CA ASP A 198 15.83 10.00 -25.96
C ASP A 198 15.70 8.46 -26.03
N GLY A 199 14.47 7.94 -26.13
CA GLY A 199 14.18 6.50 -26.16
C GLY A 199 14.10 5.84 -24.79
N SER A 200 14.39 6.56 -23.69
CA SER A 200 14.30 6.05 -22.32
C SER A 200 12.86 5.69 -21.93
N LEU A 201 12.69 4.83 -20.92
CA LEU A 201 11.37 4.52 -20.36
C LEU A 201 11.15 5.32 -19.08
N LEU A 202 10.13 6.17 -19.09
CA LEU A 202 9.78 7.06 -17.98
C LEU A 202 8.48 6.61 -17.32
N HIS A 203 8.45 6.66 -16.00
CA HIS A 203 7.24 6.42 -15.22
C HIS A 203 6.53 7.74 -14.91
N LYS A 204 5.26 7.88 -15.30
CA LYS A 204 4.45 9.05 -14.98
C LYS A 204 3.21 8.64 -14.19
N LEU A 205 2.88 9.42 -13.16
CA LEU A 205 1.62 9.28 -12.44
C LEU A 205 0.49 9.96 -13.22
N VAL A 206 -0.67 9.34 -13.20
CA VAL A 206 -1.89 9.86 -13.83
C VAL A 206 -2.99 9.85 -12.79
N LYS A 207 -3.71 10.96 -12.67
CA LYS A 207 -4.86 11.14 -11.78
C LYS A 207 -5.88 12.05 -12.47
N ILE A 208 -6.98 11.49 -12.95
CA ILE A 208 -8.02 12.26 -13.63
C ILE A 208 -9.05 12.69 -12.59
N LYS A 209 -9.13 13.99 -12.28
CA LYS A 209 -9.97 14.48 -11.17
C LYS A 209 -11.47 14.55 -11.46
N ARG A 210 -11.88 14.41 -12.73
CA ARG A 210 -13.29 14.34 -13.13
C ARG A 210 -13.78 12.89 -13.22
N PRO A 211 -15.06 12.60 -12.94
CA PRO A 211 -15.59 11.27 -13.13
C PRO A 211 -15.64 10.90 -14.62
N LEU A 212 -15.28 9.65 -14.91
CA LEU A 212 -15.20 9.09 -16.27
C LEU A 212 -15.98 7.80 -16.42
N LEU A 213 -16.21 7.12 -15.31
CA LEU A 213 -16.50 5.70 -15.29
C LEU A 213 -17.67 5.44 -14.34
N ARG A 214 -18.52 4.48 -14.71
CA ARG A 214 -19.60 4.02 -13.84
C ARG A 214 -19.86 2.53 -14.01
N VAL A 215 -20.19 1.87 -12.90
CA VAL A 215 -20.67 0.49 -12.85
C VAL A 215 -22.15 0.52 -12.47
N PRO A 216 -23.08 0.54 -13.43
CA PRO A 216 -24.50 0.71 -13.13
C PRO A 216 -25.10 -0.55 -12.51
N THR A 217 -26.01 -0.39 -11.55
CA THR A 217 -26.87 -1.51 -11.12
C THR A 217 -27.94 -1.81 -12.16
N LEU A 218 -28.43 -3.06 -12.15
CA LEU A 218 -29.63 -3.43 -12.90
C LEU A 218 -30.86 -2.90 -12.16
N ALA A 219 -31.82 -2.34 -12.90
CA ALA A 219 -33.06 -1.85 -12.31
C ALA A 219 -33.80 -2.96 -11.55
N ILE A 220 -34.27 -2.65 -10.34
CA ILE A 220 -34.98 -3.60 -9.44
C ILE A 220 -36.20 -4.26 -10.07
N HIS A 221 -36.86 -3.59 -11.01
CA HIS A 221 -38.02 -4.13 -11.73
C HIS A 221 -37.67 -5.35 -12.59
N LEU A 222 -36.42 -5.43 -13.06
CA LEU A 222 -35.91 -6.50 -13.93
C LEU A 222 -35.31 -7.67 -13.16
N ASP A 223 -34.91 -7.46 -11.90
CA ASP A 223 -34.49 -8.52 -10.99
C ASP A 223 -34.93 -8.17 -9.56
N ARG A 224 -36.03 -8.78 -9.13
CA ARG A 224 -36.58 -8.62 -7.78
C ARG A 224 -35.88 -9.52 -6.75
N SER A 225 -35.00 -10.41 -7.22
CA SER A 225 -34.30 -11.40 -6.39
C SER A 225 -32.89 -10.97 -6.01
N VAL A 226 -32.44 -9.78 -6.46
CA VAL A 226 -31.09 -9.25 -6.18
C VAL A 226 -30.80 -9.30 -4.69
N ARG A 227 -29.93 -10.24 -4.33
CA ARG A 227 -29.19 -10.27 -3.07
C ARG A 227 -27.76 -9.93 -3.44
N PHE A 228 -27.14 -8.97 -2.74
CA PHE A 228 -25.78 -8.49 -3.03
C PHE A 228 -24.72 -9.61 -2.87
N LYS A 229 -24.60 -10.49 -3.87
CA LYS A 229 -23.55 -11.51 -3.97
C LYS A 229 -23.00 -11.51 -5.39
N ASP A 230 -21.72 -11.18 -5.47
CA ASP A 230 -20.78 -11.44 -6.55
C ASP A 230 -21.24 -11.11 -7.98
N VAL A 231 -21.15 -9.83 -8.33
CA VAL A 231 -21.17 -9.38 -9.74
C VAL A 231 -19.83 -8.72 -10.06
N VAL A 232 -19.07 -9.33 -10.97
CA VAL A 232 -17.90 -8.69 -11.58
C VAL A 232 -18.40 -7.77 -12.68
N GLY A 233 -18.56 -6.49 -12.36
CA GLY A 233 -19.10 -5.48 -13.26
C GLY A 233 -18.12 -5.09 -14.38
N LEU A 234 -18.64 -4.92 -15.60
CA LEU A 234 -17.98 -4.11 -16.61
C LEU A 234 -18.26 -2.63 -16.34
N ILE A 235 -17.30 -1.76 -16.65
CA ILE A 235 -17.41 -0.31 -16.44
C ILE A 235 -17.72 0.38 -17.75
N TYR A 236 -18.64 1.36 -17.77
CA TYR A 236 -18.94 2.17 -18.95
C TYR A 236 -18.28 3.53 -18.84
N LEU A 237 -17.90 4.12 -19.99
CA LEU A 237 -17.48 5.51 -20.07
C LEU A 237 -18.70 6.43 -20.06
N THR A 238 -18.71 7.43 -19.18
CA THR A 238 -19.68 8.52 -19.27
C THR A 238 -19.18 9.52 -20.30
N THR A 239 -19.83 9.59 -21.46
CA THR A 239 -19.65 10.72 -22.36
C THR A 239 -20.41 11.88 -21.76
N GLY A 240 -19.70 12.79 -21.07
CA GLY A 240 -20.28 14.09 -20.76
C GLY A 240 -20.62 14.78 -22.08
N GLU A 241 -21.88 15.14 -22.26
CA GLU A 241 -22.27 16.07 -23.32
C GLU A 241 -21.41 17.33 -23.19
N ALA A 242 -20.50 17.52 -24.13
CA ALA A 242 -20.08 18.86 -24.47
C ALA A 242 -21.29 19.48 -25.18
N MET A 243 -22.12 20.21 -24.42
CA MET A 243 -22.98 21.23 -25.03
C MET A 243 -22.06 22.18 -25.79
N HIS A 244 -21.97 21.99 -27.10
CA HIS A 244 -21.44 22.99 -28.01
C HIS A 244 -22.51 24.08 -28.16
N SER A 245 -22.18 25.28 -27.70
CA SER A 245 -22.70 26.56 -28.19
C SER A 245 -22.27 26.81 -29.62
#